data_AF-A0A6A6SSJ1-F1
#
_entry.id   AF-A0A6A6SSJ1-F1
#
_cell.length_a   1.000
_cell.length_b   1.000
_cell.length_c   1.000
_cell.angle_alpha   90.00
_cell.angle_beta   90.00
_cell.angle_gamma   90.00
#
_symmetry.space_group_name_H-M   'P 1'
#
loop_
_entity.id
_entity.type
_entity.pdbx_description
1 polymer ?
#
loop_
_entity_poly.entity_id
_entity_poly.type
_entity_poly.pdbx_seq_one_letter_code
_entity_poly.pdbx_strand_id
1 'polypeptide(L)'
;MKPFRFLDLPTELRLMVYERLPRSKLPREIIINAPFDARCNSVKMGVPVALLATCKLVYIEALQIVQRLMNEFIATKTPTIIMDPRLATEDLGLDNLLVESILDCFEHVKSRNLGILTKETIKDK
;
A
#
# COMPACT_ATOMS: atom_id res chain seq x y z
N MET A 1 15.62 11.63 34.43
CA MET A 1 14.31 11.76 33.74
C MET A 1 13.61 10.40 33.77
N LYS A 2 12.31 10.36 34.07
CA LYS A 2 11.52 9.12 33.94
C LYS A 2 11.01 9.02 32.49
N PRO A 3 11.03 7.83 31.86
CA PRO A 3 10.47 7.66 30.52
C PRO A 3 8.96 7.85 30.57
N PHE A 4 8.43 8.52 29.55
CA PHE A 4 7.00 8.73 29.38
C PHE A 4 6.33 7.44 28.89
N ARG A 5 5.21 7.07 29.52
CA ARG A 5 4.41 5.92 29.09
C ARG A 5 3.23 6.39 28.26
N PHE A 6 3.12 5.85 27.05
CA PHE A 6 2.06 6.23 26.13
C PHE A 6 0.64 5.98 26.68
N LEU A 7 0.46 4.89 27.44
CA LEU A 7 -0.85 4.55 28.03
C LEU A 7 -1.22 5.40 29.25
N ASP A 8 -0.29 6.19 29.79
CA ASP A 8 -0.59 7.14 30.88
C ASP A 8 -1.24 8.43 30.33
N LEU A 9 -1.33 8.58 29.00
CA LEU A 9 -2.08 9.68 28.36
C LEU A 9 -3.58 9.53 28.56
N PRO A 10 -4.32 10.65 28.73
CA PRO A 10 -5.74 10.70 28.46
C PRO A 10 -6.08 10.15 27.07
N THR A 11 -7.26 9.52 26.95
CA THR A 11 -7.73 8.87 25.72
C THR A 11 -7.74 9.84 24.53
N GLU A 12 -8.14 11.09 24.76
CA GLU A 12 -8.21 12.15 23.74
C GLU A 12 -6.84 12.38 23.10
N LEU A 13 -5.78 12.40 23.91
CA LEU A 13 -4.41 12.57 23.41
C LEU A 13 -3.90 11.33 22.67
N ARG A 14 -4.28 10.11 23.10
CA ARG A 14 -3.97 8.90 22.34
C ARG A 14 -4.63 8.90 20.97
N LEU A 15 -5.91 9.29 20.90
CA LEU A 15 -6.66 9.41 19.64
C LEU A 15 -6.00 10.43 18.70
N MET A 16 -5.58 11.59 19.21
CA MET A 16 -4.84 12.59 18.41
C MET A 16 -3.52 12.07 17.84
N VAL A 17 -2.86 11.12 18.52
CA VAL A 17 -1.65 10.45 18.01
C VAL A 17 -2.01 9.47 16.91
N TYR A 18 -3.07 8.68 17.09
CA TYR A 18 -3.52 7.73 16.06
C TYR A 18 -3.96 8.45 14.77
N GLU A 19 -4.61 9.61 14.86
CA GLU A 19 -5.00 10.41 13.70
C GLU A 19 -3.80 10.93 12.89
N ARG A 20 -2.66 11.12 13.56
CA ARG A 20 -1.40 11.60 12.96
C ARG A 20 -0.44 10.47 12.58
N LEU A 21 -0.91 9.23 12.50
CA LEU A 21 -0.05 8.10 12.11
C LEU A 21 0.64 8.37 10.75
N PRO A 22 1.95 8.09 10.65
CA PRO A 22 2.72 8.39 9.45
C PRO A 22 2.20 7.55 8.27
N ARG A 23 1.96 8.21 7.14
CA ARG A 23 1.54 7.55 5.89
C ARG A 23 2.74 7.46 4.97
N SER A 24 2.99 6.28 4.42
CA SER A 24 4.16 6.04 3.55
C SER A 24 3.77 5.99 2.08
N LYS A 25 4.59 6.61 1.24
CA LYS A 25 4.56 6.42 -0.22
C LYS A 25 5.90 5.80 -0.61
N LEU A 26 5.89 4.52 -0.93
CA LEU A 26 7.10 3.79 -1.30
C LEU A 26 7.10 3.61 -2.81
N PRO A 27 7.93 4.37 -3.56
CA PRO A 27 8.13 4.08 -4.97
C PRO A 27 8.76 2.69 -5.10
N ARG A 28 8.24 1.91 -6.03
CA ARG A 28 8.70 0.58 -6.34
C ARG A 28 8.87 0.47 -7.84
N GLU A 29 10.10 0.24 -8.27
CA GLU A 29 10.37 -0.11 -9.64
C GLU A 29 9.91 -1.56 -9.88
N ILE A 30 9.06 -1.73 -10.88
CA ILE A 30 8.65 -3.00 -11.44
C ILE A 30 9.34 -3.09 -12.79
N ILE A 31 10.25 -4.04 -12.92
CA ILE A 31 10.93 -4.34 -14.17
C ILE A 31 10.15 -5.49 -14.82
N ILE A 32 9.59 -5.23 -16.01
CA ILE A 32 8.89 -6.23 -16.81
C ILE A 32 9.85 -6.68 -17.90
N ASN A 33 10.32 -7.92 -17.79
CA ASN A 33 11.24 -8.52 -18.75
C ASN A 33 10.43 -9.37 -19.76
N ALA A 34 9.68 -8.76 -20.69
CA ALA A 34 9.15 -9.39 -21.91
C ALA A 34 8.13 -8.48 -22.64
N PRO A 35 8.11 -8.44 -24.00
CA PRO A 35 9.19 -8.68 -24.96
C PRO A 35 10.22 -7.52 -25.03
N PHE A 36 10.03 -6.47 -24.24
CA PHE A 36 10.89 -5.29 -24.13
C PHE A 36 11.20 -5.04 -22.66
N ASP A 37 12.35 -4.42 -22.37
CA ASP A 37 12.71 -3.98 -21.01
C ASP A 37 11.82 -2.78 -20.61
N ALA A 38 10.59 -3.06 -20.17
CA ALA A 38 9.69 -2.03 -19.70
C ALA A 38 9.92 -1.76 -18.21
N ARG A 39 10.31 -0.53 -17.89
CA ARG A 39 10.41 -0.04 -16.50
C ARG A 39 9.12 0.66 -16.12
N CYS A 40 8.44 0.11 -15.12
CA CYS A 40 7.21 0.65 -14.55
C CYS A 40 7.49 1.09 -13.12
N ASN A 41 7.29 2.37 -12.82
CA ASN A 41 7.34 2.84 -11.43
C ASN A 41 5.93 2.76 -10.84
N SER A 42 5.77 1.92 -9.82
CA SER A 42 4.54 1.78 -9.03
C SER A 42 4.73 2.40 -7.65
N VAL A 43 3.85 3.30 -7.24
CA VAL A 43 3.89 3.86 -5.89
C VAL A 43 2.97 3.06 -4.97
N LYS A 44 3.55 2.39 -3.97
CA LYS A 44 2.79 1.73 -2.92
C LYS A 44 2.44 2.69 -1.80
N MET A 45 1.17 2.67 -1.40
CA MET A 45 0.65 3.44 -0.28
C MET A 45 0.58 2.54 0.95
N GLY A 46 1.13 2.99 2.09
CA GLY A 46 1.18 2.18 3.32
C GLY A 46 0.74 2.95 4.55
N VAL A 47 0.04 2.26 5.45
CA VAL A 47 -0.37 2.73 6.78
C VAL A 47 0.20 1.78 7.84
N PRO A 48 0.72 2.28 8.97
CA PRO A 48 1.35 1.45 10.01
C PRO A 48 0.30 0.68 10.81
N VAL A 49 0.02 -0.56 10.39
CA VAL A 49 -0.91 -1.47 11.09
C VAL A 49 -0.31 -2.14 12.31
N ALA A 50 1.03 -2.09 12.48
CA ALA A 50 1.73 -2.72 13.62
C ALA A 50 1.22 -2.22 14.98
N LEU A 51 0.69 -0.99 15.05
CA LEU A 51 0.07 -0.44 16.26
C LEU A 51 -1.11 -1.30 16.73
N LEU A 52 -1.91 -1.83 15.80
CA LEU A 52 -3.07 -2.67 16.12
C LEU A 52 -2.67 -3.98 16.80
N ALA A 53 -1.43 -4.45 16.60
CA ALA A 53 -0.93 -5.68 17.20
C ALA A 53 -0.37 -5.50 18.63
N THR A 54 -0.43 -4.30 19.22
CA THR A 54 0.21 -4.01 20.51
C THR A 54 -0.57 -4.55 21.71
N CYS A 55 -1.77 -4.03 21.98
CA CYS A 55 -2.65 -4.52 23.05
C CYS A 55 -4.12 -4.24 22.73
N LYS A 56 -5.04 -4.90 23.46
CA LYS A 56 -6.49 -4.79 23.22
C LYS A 56 -7.02 -3.35 23.29
N LEU A 57 -6.52 -2.54 24.24
CA LEU A 57 -6.96 -1.16 24.39
C LEU A 57 -6.59 -0.32 23.15
N VAL A 58 -5.32 -0.35 22.76
CA VAL A 58 -4.83 0.35 21.57
C VAL A 58 -5.52 -0.16 20.31
N TYR A 59 -5.75 -1.47 20.19
CA TYR A 59 -6.49 -2.06 19.09
C TYR A 59 -7.88 -1.43 18.97
N ILE A 60 -8.67 -1.42 20.05
CA ILE A 60 -10.04 -0.89 20.04
C ILE A 60 -10.06 0.60 19.68
N GLU A 61 -9.17 1.40 20.27
CA GLU A 61 -9.12 2.84 20.01
C GLU A 61 -8.66 3.17 18.59
N ALA A 62 -7.62 2.48 18.09
CA ALA A 62 -6.99 2.83 16.82
C ALA A 62 -7.64 2.16 15.60
N LEU A 63 -8.39 1.06 15.76
CA LEU A 63 -8.93 0.27 14.64
C LEU A 63 -9.74 1.11 13.66
N GLN A 64 -10.70 1.88 14.15
CA GLN A 64 -11.57 2.71 13.30
C GLN A 64 -10.76 3.78 12.55
N ILE A 65 -9.76 4.37 13.20
CA ILE A 65 -8.89 5.37 12.59
C ILE A 65 -8.03 4.74 11.50
N VAL A 66 -7.40 3.60 11.78
CA VAL A 66 -6.55 2.89 10.81
C VAL A 66 -7.37 2.43 9.61
N GLN A 67 -8.57 1.88 9.81
CA GLN A 67 -9.48 1.50 8.73
C GLN A 67 -9.88 2.69 7.86
N ARG A 68 -10.23 3.83 8.47
CA ARG A 68 -10.52 5.07 7.75
C ARG A 68 -9.31 5.52 6.92
N LEU A 69 -8.11 5.52 7.51
CA LEU A 69 -6.88 5.87 6.80
C LEU A 69 -6.57 4.93 5.63
N MET A 70 -6.78 3.62 5.80
CA MET A 70 -6.61 2.64 4.71
C MET A 70 -7.58 2.94 3.56
N ASN A 71 -8.85 3.19 3.86
CA ASN A 71 -9.84 3.50 2.83
C ASN A 71 -9.53 4.82 2.12
N GLU A 72 -9.23 5.89 2.87
CA GLU A 72 -8.96 7.23 2.31
C GLU A 72 -7.62 7.34 1.58
N PHE A 73 -6.62 6.52 1.93
CA PHE A 73 -5.26 6.67 1.42
C PHE A 73 -4.84 5.57 0.44
N ILE A 74 -5.37 4.35 0.63
CA ILE A 74 -5.02 3.17 -0.19
C ILE A 74 -6.15 2.87 -1.17
N ALA A 75 -7.40 2.74 -0.71
CA ALA A 75 -8.50 2.25 -1.54
C ALA A 75 -9.00 3.30 -2.57
N THR A 76 -9.01 4.58 -2.20
CA THR A 76 -9.47 5.67 -3.08
C THR A 76 -8.44 6.10 -4.12
N LYS A 77 -7.16 5.75 -3.94
CA LYS A 77 -6.09 6.16 -4.85
C LYS A 77 -5.84 5.08 -5.88
N THR A 78 -6.06 5.42 -7.14
CA THR A 78 -5.66 4.59 -8.26
C THR A 78 -4.14 4.41 -8.22
N PRO A 79 -3.63 3.15 -8.31
CA PRO A 79 -2.20 2.93 -8.41
C PRO A 79 -1.68 3.65 -9.67
N THR A 80 -0.77 4.59 -9.47
CA THR A 80 -0.14 5.30 -10.59
C THR A 80 1.01 4.46 -11.11
N ILE A 81 0.95 4.13 -12.40
CA ILE A 81 2.04 3.54 -13.16
C ILE A 81 2.67 4.67 -13.97
N ILE A 82 3.96 4.90 -13.77
CA ILE A 82 4.73 5.82 -14.60
C ILE A 82 5.62 4.99 -15.52
N MET A 83 5.39 5.09 -16.83
CA MET A 83 6.21 4.46 -17.87
C MET A 83 7.21 5.47 -18.42
N ASP A 84 8.44 5.03 -18.67
CA ASP A 84 9.43 5.85 -19.37
C ASP A 84 9.10 5.89 -20.87
N PRO A 85 8.78 7.07 -21.46
CA PRO A 85 8.43 7.19 -22.87
C PRO A 85 9.54 6.75 -23.83
N ARG A 86 10.80 6.76 -23.38
CA ARG A 86 11.96 6.42 -24.22
C ARG A 86 11.99 4.94 -24.62
N LEU A 87 11.23 4.09 -23.93
CA LEU A 87 11.07 2.68 -24.24
C LEU A 87 9.93 2.41 -25.24
N ALA A 88 9.09 3.41 -25.53
CA ALA A 88 7.95 3.29 -26.44
C ALA A 88 8.29 3.67 -27.89
N THR A 89 9.49 4.20 -28.16
CA THR A 89 9.84 4.82 -29.45
C THR A 89 10.70 3.96 -30.37
N GLU A 90 11.05 2.73 -30.00
CA GLU A 90 11.71 1.78 -30.91
C GLU A 90 10.66 0.91 -31.64
N ASP A 91 9.96 1.57 -32.56
CA ASP A 91 9.59 1.07 -33.90
C ASP A 91 8.93 -0.31 -34.07
N LEU A 92 7.97 -0.68 -33.23
CA LEU A 92 7.23 -1.93 -33.40
C LEU A 92 5.73 -1.70 -33.19
N GLY A 93 4.92 -2.05 -34.20
CA GLY A 93 3.45 -2.01 -34.18
C GLY A 93 2.84 -2.95 -33.12
N LEU A 94 2.99 -2.57 -31.86
CA LEU A 94 2.73 -3.36 -30.64
C LEU A 94 1.58 -2.81 -29.82
N ASP A 95 0.65 -2.10 -30.44
CA ASP A 95 -0.44 -1.41 -29.75
C ASP A 95 -1.27 -2.37 -28.87
N ASN A 96 -1.34 -3.67 -29.22
CA ASN A 96 -2.05 -4.68 -28.42
C ASN A 96 -1.17 -5.41 -27.39
N LEU A 97 0.12 -5.64 -27.67
CA LEU A 97 1.01 -6.42 -26.79
C LEU A 97 1.48 -5.63 -25.57
N LEU A 98 1.66 -4.32 -25.73
CA LEU A 98 1.93 -3.40 -24.63
C LEU A 98 0.71 -3.30 -23.71
N VAL A 99 -0.50 -3.23 -24.26
CA VAL A 99 -1.75 -3.19 -23.46
C VAL A 99 -1.93 -4.47 -22.65
N GLU A 100 -1.72 -5.65 -23.24
CA GLU A 100 -1.77 -6.92 -22.50
C GLU A 100 -0.69 -6.98 -21.40
N SER A 101 0.53 -6.54 -21.68
CA SER A 101 1.61 -6.49 -20.68
C SER A 101 1.30 -5.50 -19.54
N ILE A 102 0.63 -4.38 -19.86
CA ILE A 102 0.16 -3.40 -18.88
C ILE A 102 -0.98 -3.99 -18.05
N LEU A 103 -1.94 -4.68 -18.67
CA LEU A 103 -3.05 -5.37 -17.99
C LEU A 103 -2.54 -6.48 -17.07
N ASP A 104 -1.57 -7.28 -17.51
CA ASP A 104 -0.88 -8.25 -16.68
C ASP A 104 -0.15 -7.58 -15.51
N CYS A 105 0.43 -6.40 -15.74
CA CYS A 105 1.02 -5.62 -14.66
C CYS A 105 -0.04 -5.14 -13.65
N PHE A 106 -1.20 -4.68 -14.13
CA PHE A 106 -2.34 -4.31 -13.29
C PHE A 106 -2.86 -5.51 -12.50
N GLU A 107 -3.03 -6.68 -13.12
CA GLU A 107 -3.52 -7.89 -12.46
C GLU A 107 -2.47 -8.47 -11.48
N HIS A 108 -1.17 -8.36 -11.77
CA HIS A 108 -0.12 -8.74 -10.82
C HIS A 108 -0.03 -7.79 -9.62
N VAL A 109 -0.26 -6.49 -9.83
CA VAL A 109 -0.36 -5.50 -8.74
C VAL A 109 -1.63 -5.73 -7.92
N LYS A 110 -2.76 -5.99 -8.57
CA LYS A 110 -4.07 -6.23 -7.95
C LYS A 110 -4.09 -7.53 -7.14
N SER A 111 -3.63 -8.65 -7.70
CA SER A 111 -3.51 -9.94 -7.00
C SER A 111 -2.58 -9.89 -5.79
N ARG A 112 -1.50 -9.08 -5.84
CA ARG A 112 -0.59 -8.91 -4.69
C ARG A 112 -1.11 -7.95 -3.63
N ASN A 113 -1.88 -6.93 -3.99
CA ASN A 113 -2.53 -6.05 -3.01
C ASN A 113 -3.74 -6.74 -2.35
N LEU A 114 -4.52 -7.54 -3.09
CA LEU A 114 -5.57 -8.41 -2.54
C LEU A 114 -5.00 -9.59 -1.75
N GLY A 115 -3.84 -10.12 -2.13
CA GLY A 115 -3.15 -11.19 -1.40
C GLY A 115 -2.59 -10.77 -0.03
N ILE A 116 -2.57 -9.47 0.28
CA ILE A 116 -2.32 -8.95 1.64
C ILE A 116 -3.64 -8.86 2.43
N LEU A 117 -4.79 -8.73 1.76
CA LEU A 117 -6.13 -8.73 2.38
C LEU A 117 -6.72 -10.13 2.59
N THR A 118 -6.22 -11.18 1.91
CA THR A 118 -6.77 -12.55 2.04
C THR A 118 -5.88 -13.55 2.77
N LYS A 119 -4.66 -13.18 3.19
CA LYS A 119 -3.75 -14.10 3.90
C LYS A 119 -3.82 -14.05 5.44
N GLU A 120 -4.72 -13.26 6.02
CA GLU A 120 -5.03 -13.31 7.48
C GLU A 120 -6.45 -13.80 7.77
N THR A 121 -7.05 -14.57 6.87
CA THR A 121 -8.23 -15.38 7.22
C THR A 121 -7.89 -16.84 7.00
N ILE A 122 -8.02 -17.65 8.06
CA ILE A 122 -7.74 -19.09 8.15
C ILE A 122 -6.27 -19.43 8.49
N LYS A 123 -5.83 -18.96 9.66
CA LYS A 123 -5.09 -19.80 10.61
C LYS A 123 -5.66 -19.56 12.00
N ASP A 124 -6.70 -20.30 12.34
CA ASP A 124 -6.94 -20.73 13.71
C ASP A 124 -7.92 -21.91 13.75
N LYS A 125 -7.37 -23.02 14.24
CA LYS A 125 -8.01 -24.21 14.85
C LYS A 125 -8.86 -25.14 13.99
#